data_AF-A0A2W4SF71-F1
#
_entry.id   AF-A0A2W4SF71-F1
#
_cell.length_a   1.000
_cell.length_b   1.000
_cell.length_c   1.000
_cell.angle_alpha   90.00
_cell.angle_beta   90.00
_cell.angle_gamma   90.00
#
_symmetry.space_group_name_H-M   'P 1'
#
loop_
_entity.id
_entity.type
_entity.pdbx_description
1 polymer ?
#
loop_
_entity_poly.entity_id
_entity_poly.type
_entity_poly.pdbx_seq_one_letter_code
_entity_poly.pdbx_strand_id
1 'polypeptide(L)'
;MSDAQPMATLPAVETGSEDMASKDSLGQLTVRLVDDVVHLVRTELRLARTEIQEAFSQALMAVGAVAAGGMIASLALLCLLVAGIAALAKSVGIVAAALIVAAIVAIIGAILIFVGIGMLKKIELAPKRTVANLKRDVETLKGD
;
A
#
# COMPACT_ATOMS: atom_id res chain seq x y z
N MET A 1 -11.29 97.55 -3.52
CA MET A 1 -11.31 96.98 -2.16
C MET A 1 -12.75 96.84 -1.72
N SER A 2 -13.36 95.71 -2.03
CA SER A 2 -14.57 95.17 -1.39
C SER A 2 -14.71 93.78 -1.96
N ASP A 3 -14.49 92.76 -1.14
CA ASP A 3 -15.60 91.88 -0.79
C ASP A 3 -15.19 90.94 0.33
N ALA A 4 -16.19 90.67 1.16
CA ALA A 4 -16.11 90.07 2.46
C ALA A 4 -16.53 88.61 2.40
N GLN A 5 -15.86 87.79 3.22
CA GLN A 5 -16.45 86.68 4.00
C GLN A 5 -16.71 85.33 3.26
N PRO A 6 -16.79 84.20 4.00
CA PRO A 6 -15.93 83.03 3.79
C PRO A 6 -16.69 81.68 3.68
N MET A 7 -15.92 80.58 3.71
CA MET A 7 -16.29 79.20 4.10
C MET A 7 -17.36 78.45 3.29
N ALA A 8 -16.95 77.35 2.65
CA ALA A 8 -17.32 75.98 3.06
C ALA A 8 -16.77 74.95 2.05
N THR A 9 -15.53 74.47 2.26
CA THR A 9 -15.13 73.16 1.73
C THR A 9 -15.54 72.13 2.77
N LEU A 10 -16.78 71.64 2.65
CA LEU A 10 -17.17 70.44 3.38
C LEU A 10 -16.34 69.27 2.82
N PRO A 11 -15.64 68.49 3.66
CA PRO A 11 -15.15 67.19 3.23
C PRO A 11 -16.38 66.33 3.02
N ALA A 12 -16.63 65.90 1.78
CA ALA A 12 -17.45 64.73 1.55
C ALA A 12 -16.69 63.57 2.19
N VAL A 13 -17.04 63.29 3.44
CA VAL A 13 -16.68 62.07 4.13
C VAL A 13 -17.31 60.94 3.32
N GLU A 14 -16.51 60.30 2.46
CA GLU A 14 -16.84 59.04 1.82
C GLU A 14 -16.78 57.91 2.87
N THR A 15 -17.62 57.97 3.90
CA THR A 15 -17.86 56.82 4.78
C THR A 15 -18.97 55.98 4.16
N GLY A 16 -18.57 55.11 3.23
CA GLY A 16 -19.51 54.18 2.61
C GLY A 16 -18.93 52.85 2.13
N SER A 17 -17.61 52.66 2.10
CA SER A 17 -17.01 51.48 1.46
C SER A 17 -16.23 50.52 2.38
N GLU A 18 -15.94 50.91 3.63
CA GLU A 18 -15.03 50.12 4.49
C GLU A 18 -15.69 48.92 5.20
N ASP A 19 -17.02 48.89 5.39
CA ASP A 19 -17.72 47.79 6.09
C ASP A 19 -18.09 46.59 5.17
N MET A 20 -18.11 46.79 3.85
CA MET A 20 -18.33 45.69 2.89
C MET A 20 -17.03 44.91 2.60
N ALA A 21 -15.89 45.60 2.52
CA ALA A 21 -14.59 44.97 2.24
C ALA A 21 -14.11 44.00 3.34
N SER A 22 -14.44 44.28 4.61
CA SER A 22 -14.04 43.42 5.74
C SER A 22 -14.86 42.12 5.81
N LYS A 23 -16.17 42.18 5.53
CA LYS A 23 -17.04 40.99 5.47
C LYS A 23 -16.70 40.09 4.27
N ASP A 24 -16.28 40.68 3.15
CA ASP A 24 -15.77 39.93 2.00
C ASP A 24 -14.41 39.25 2.29
N SER A 25 -13.57 39.83 3.15
CA SER A 25 -12.23 39.28 3.45
C SER A 25 -12.23 38.01 4.30
N LEU A 26 -13.08 37.90 5.32
CA LEU A 26 -13.20 36.71 6.18
C LEU A 26 -13.81 35.52 5.42
N GLY A 27 -14.78 35.81 4.54
CA GLY A 27 -15.35 34.83 3.61
C GLY A 27 -14.32 34.34 2.60
N GLN A 28 -13.47 35.22 2.06
CA GLN A 28 -12.41 34.82 1.13
C GLN A 28 -11.28 34.01 1.78
N LEU A 29 -10.94 34.27 3.04
CA LEU A 29 -9.92 33.50 3.78
C LEU A 29 -10.40 32.06 4.09
N THR A 30 -11.66 31.91 4.48
CA THR A 30 -12.26 30.59 4.71
C THR A 30 -12.37 29.77 3.43
N VAL A 31 -12.75 30.41 2.31
CA VAL A 31 -12.75 29.76 0.98
C VAL A 31 -11.36 29.29 0.57
N ARG A 32 -10.31 30.12 0.77
CA ARG A 32 -8.92 29.74 0.46
C ARG A 32 -8.41 28.59 1.32
N LEU A 33 -8.71 28.59 2.62
CA LEU A 33 -8.26 27.53 3.52
C LEU A 33 -8.92 26.18 3.20
N VAL A 34 -10.20 26.19 2.83
CA VAL A 34 -10.91 24.99 2.35
C VAL A 34 -10.28 24.49 1.04
N ASP A 35 -9.94 25.38 0.13
CA ASP A 35 -9.31 25.02 -1.14
C ASP A 35 -7.91 24.42 -0.93
N ASP A 36 -7.12 24.97 -0.01
CA ASP A 36 -5.79 24.44 0.37
C ASP A 36 -5.88 23.05 1.00
N VAL A 37 -6.86 22.82 1.89
CA VAL A 37 -7.10 21.50 2.49
C VAL A 37 -7.52 20.48 1.42
N VAL A 38 -8.41 20.87 0.50
CA VAL A 38 -8.81 20.02 -0.64
C VAL A 38 -7.61 19.71 -1.53
N HIS A 39 -6.72 20.69 -1.75
CA HIS A 39 -5.49 20.51 -2.51
C HIS A 39 -4.51 19.54 -1.83
N LEU A 40 -4.33 19.65 -0.52
CA LEU A 40 -3.48 18.76 0.27
C LEU A 40 -3.98 17.32 0.23
N VAL A 41 -5.29 17.11 0.47
CA VAL A 41 -5.91 15.78 0.45
C VAL A 41 -5.76 15.13 -0.94
N ARG A 42 -6.01 15.87 -2.02
CA ARG A 42 -5.80 15.37 -3.38
C ARG A 42 -4.34 15.00 -3.65
N THR A 43 -3.41 15.73 -3.06
CA THR A 43 -1.96 15.50 -3.22
C THR A 43 -1.51 14.25 -2.47
N GLU A 44 -1.91 14.11 -1.21
CA GLU A 44 -1.73 12.90 -0.39
C GLU A 44 -2.31 11.67 -1.09
N LEU A 45 -3.54 11.75 -1.60
CA LEU A 45 -4.16 10.66 -2.36
C LEU A 45 -3.38 10.31 -3.63
N ARG A 46 -2.85 11.30 -4.35
CA ARG A 46 -2.02 11.07 -5.54
C ARG A 46 -0.74 10.34 -5.16
N LEU A 47 -0.07 10.78 -4.09
CA LEU A 47 1.18 10.21 -3.63
C LEU A 47 0.99 8.79 -3.09
N ALA A 48 -0.03 8.59 -2.23
CA ALA A 48 -0.41 7.28 -1.72
C ALA A 48 -0.77 6.31 -2.86
N ARG A 49 -1.47 6.77 -3.90
CA ARG A 49 -1.75 5.96 -5.08
C ARG A 49 -0.47 5.54 -5.80
N THR A 50 0.50 6.46 -5.94
CA THR A 50 1.80 6.16 -6.56
C THR A 50 2.58 5.14 -5.72
N GLU A 51 2.66 5.32 -4.40
CA GLU A 51 3.36 4.40 -3.51
C GLU A 51 2.74 3.00 -3.53
N ILE A 52 1.40 2.90 -3.52
CA ILE A 52 0.69 1.62 -3.66
C ILE A 52 1.00 0.97 -5.01
N GLN A 53 1.01 1.74 -6.11
CA GLN A 53 1.34 1.22 -7.44
C GLN A 53 2.78 0.72 -7.51
N GLU A 54 3.71 1.45 -6.90
CA GLU A 54 5.12 1.07 -6.86
C GLU A 54 5.33 -0.19 -6.01
N ALA A 55 4.75 -0.25 -4.81
CA ALA A 55 4.75 -1.43 -3.95
C ALA A 55 4.14 -2.65 -4.67
N PHE A 56 3.03 -2.47 -5.39
CA PHE A 56 2.41 -3.52 -6.18
C PHE A 56 3.32 -4.01 -7.32
N SER A 57 3.94 -3.08 -8.05
CA SER A 57 4.88 -3.40 -9.13
C SER A 57 6.09 -4.19 -8.62
N GLN A 58 6.68 -3.75 -7.51
CA GLN A 58 7.79 -4.45 -6.86
C GLN A 58 7.40 -5.84 -6.38
N ALA A 59 6.23 -5.97 -5.74
CA ALA A 59 5.70 -7.27 -5.33
C ALA A 59 5.47 -8.19 -6.52
N LEU A 60 4.90 -7.67 -7.62
CA LEU A 60 4.67 -8.43 -8.85
C LEU A 60 5.98 -8.91 -9.48
N MET A 61 7.00 -8.05 -9.56
CA MET A 61 8.32 -8.42 -10.04
C MET A 61 8.98 -9.47 -9.15
N ALA A 62 8.90 -9.34 -7.84
CA ALA A 62 9.44 -10.31 -6.89
C ALA A 62 8.75 -11.68 -7.03
N VAL A 63 7.41 -11.70 -7.07
CA VAL A 63 6.63 -12.93 -7.28
C VAL A 63 6.96 -13.54 -8.64
N GLY A 64 7.05 -12.72 -9.70
CA GLY A 64 7.42 -13.16 -11.04
C GLY A 64 8.81 -13.80 -11.10
N ALA A 65 9.81 -13.18 -10.46
CA ALA A 65 11.17 -13.70 -10.38
C ALA A 65 11.24 -15.03 -9.61
N VAL A 66 10.53 -15.13 -8.48
CA VAL A 66 10.45 -16.37 -7.69
C VAL A 66 9.76 -17.47 -8.49
N ALA A 67 8.67 -17.17 -9.21
CA ALA A 67 7.99 -18.14 -10.05
C ALA A 67 8.86 -18.64 -11.21
N ALA A 68 9.54 -17.73 -11.92
CA ALA A 68 10.45 -18.08 -13.01
C ALA A 68 11.66 -18.89 -12.51
N GLY A 69 12.29 -18.45 -11.42
CA GLY A 69 13.39 -19.18 -10.79
C GLY A 69 12.96 -20.56 -10.29
N GLY A 70 11.79 -20.65 -9.66
CA GLY A 70 11.20 -21.91 -9.22
C GLY A 70 10.93 -22.87 -10.38
N MET A 71 10.44 -22.37 -11.52
CA MET A 71 10.24 -23.18 -12.73
C MET A 71 11.56 -23.74 -13.26
N ILE A 72 12.58 -22.89 -13.43
CA ILE A 72 13.90 -23.31 -13.92
C ILE A 72 14.55 -24.31 -12.96
N ALA A 73 14.49 -24.05 -11.65
CA ALA A 73 14.99 -24.96 -10.63
C ALA A 73 14.26 -26.31 -10.66
N SER A 74 12.95 -26.31 -10.90
CA SER A 74 12.16 -27.54 -11.04
C SER A 74 12.59 -28.35 -12.27
N LEU A 75 12.86 -27.71 -13.41
CA LEU A 75 13.39 -28.38 -14.60
C LEU A 75 14.79 -28.98 -14.34
N ALA A 76 15.67 -28.22 -13.67
CA ALA A 76 16.99 -28.73 -13.28
C ALA A 76 16.88 -29.94 -12.34
N LEU A 77 15.93 -29.90 -11.39
CA LEU A 77 15.66 -31.02 -10.50
C LEU A 77 15.17 -32.25 -11.29
N LEU A 78 14.26 -32.10 -12.25
CA LEU A 78 13.81 -33.21 -13.11
C LEU A 78 14.97 -33.85 -13.87
N CYS A 79 15.86 -33.04 -14.46
CA CYS A 79 17.07 -33.55 -15.11
C CYS A 79 17.96 -34.33 -14.13
N LEU A 80 18.10 -33.84 -12.90
CA LEU A 80 18.88 -34.50 -11.85
C LEU A 80 18.26 -35.83 -11.40
N LEU A 81 16.93 -35.90 -11.31
CA LEU A 81 16.21 -37.14 -11.00
C LEU A 81 16.39 -38.18 -12.11
N VAL A 82 16.27 -37.79 -13.37
CA VAL A 82 16.52 -38.70 -14.51
C VAL A 82 17.96 -39.19 -14.50
N ALA A 83 18.93 -38.31 -14.27
CA ALA A 83 20.34 -38.68 -14.17
C ALA A 83 20.59 -39.64 -12.99
N GLY A 84 19.98 -39.38 -11.83
CA GLY A 84 20.07 -40.25 -10.66
C GLY A 84 19.47 -41.64 -10.91
N ILE A 85 18.29 -41.69 -11.53
CA ILE A 85 17.66 -42.97 -11.94
C ILE A 85 18.57 -43.71 -12.91
N ALA A 86 19.10 -43.06 -13.94
CA ALA A 86 19.99 -43.68 -14.91
C ALA A 86 21.29 -44.19 -14.28
N ALA A 87 21.85 -43.47 -13.30
CA ALA A 87 23.02 -43.89 -12.55
C ALA A 87 22.74 -45.14 -11.70
N LEU A 88 21.64 -45.15 -10.93
CA LEU A 88 21.23 -46.29 -10.11
C LEU A 88 20.78 -47.50 -10.96
N ALA A 89 20.21 -47.26 -12.13
CA ALA A 89 19.75 -48.33 -13.01
C ALA A 89 20.88 -49.27 -13.44
N LYS A 90 22.14 -48.78 -13.45
CA LYS A 90 23.33 -49.60 -13.74
C LYS A 90 23.57 -50.70 -12.72
N SER A 91 23.09 -50.57 -11.48
CA SER A 91 23.29 -51.56 -10.42
C SER A 91 22.04 -52.38 -10.11
N VAL A 92 20.85 -51.77 -10.11
CA VAL A 92 19.60 -52.42 -9.67
C VAL A 92 18.53 -52.57 -10.76
N GLY A 93 18.80 -52.11 -11.97
CA GLY A 93 17.83 -52.07 -13.06
C GLY A 93 16.89 -50.86 -12.99
N ILE A 94 16.31 -50.50 -14.14
CA ILE A 94 15.60 -49.22 -14.31
C ILE A 94 14.35 -49.08 -13.41
N VAL A 95 13.60 -50.17 -13.23
CA VAL A 95 12.36 -50.16 -12.43
C VAL A 95 12.66 -49.95 -10.95
N ALA A 96 13.61 -50.70 -10.39
CA ALA A 96 13.98 -50.58 -8.98
C ALA A 96 14.62 -49.20 -8.70
N ALA A 97 15.47 -48.71 -9.59
CA ALA A 97 16.07 -47.38 -9.48
C ALA A 97 15.00 -46.27 -9.46
N ALA A 98 14.04 -46.33 -10.40
CA ALA A 98 12.95 -45.36 -10.46
C ALA A 98 12.10 -45.36 -9.19
N LEU A 99 11.76 -46.53 -8.64
CA LEU A 99 10.99 -46.64 -7.41
C LEU A 99 11.74 -46.09 -6.19
N ILE A 100 13.04 -46.36 -6.07
CA ILE A 100 13.86 -45.85 -4.96
C ILE A 100 13.94 -44.32 -5.00
N VAL A 101 14.26 -43.75 -6.17
CA VAL A 101 14.35 -42.30 -6.33
C VAL A 101 12.98 -41.64 -6.08
N ALA A 102 11.90 -42.22 -6.63
CA ALA A 102 10.55 -41.73 -6.40
C ALA A 102 10.16 -41.74 -4.91
N ALA A 103 10.50 -42.81 -4.17
CA ALA A 103 10.22 -42.89 -2.75
C ALA A 103 10.96 -41.81 -1.95
N ILE A 104 12.24 -41.57 -2.24
CA ILE A 104 13.05 -40.53 -1.59
C ILE A 104 12.44 -39.14 -1.85
N VAL A 105 12.14 -38.83 -3.11
CA VAL A 105 11.57 -37.53 -3.49
C VAL A 105 10.17 -37.34 -2.90
N ALA A 106 9.35 -38.39 -2.84
CA ALA A 106 8.02 -38.35 -2.23
C ALA A 106 8.09 -38.03 -0.74
N ILE A 107 9.04 -38.61 0.00
CA ILE A 107 9.26 -38.30 1.42
C ILE A 107 9.67 -36.84 1.60
N ILE A 108 10.64 -36.36 0.81
CA ILE A 108 11.08 -34.96 0.85
C ILE A 108 9.91 -34.02 0.54
N GLY A 109 9.14 -34.32 -0.52
CA GLY A 109 7.96 -33.56 -0.91
C GLY A 109 6.90 -33.50 0.17
N ALA A 110 6.60 -34.63 0.82
CA ALA A 110 5.65 -34.68 1.93
C ALA A 110 6.10 -33.76 3.09
N ILE A 111 7.38 -33.83 3.49
CA ILE A 111 7.93 -32.96 4.54
C ILE A 111 7.80 -31.49 4.16
N LEU A 112 8.18 -31.11 2.93
CA LEU A 112 8.07 -29.72 2.46
C LEU A 112 6.63 -29.22 2.47
N ILE A 113 5.66 -30.05 2.07
CA ILE A 113 4.23 -29.71 2.11
C ILE A 113 3.79 -29.45 3.56
N PHE A 114 4.14 -30.33 4.51
CA PHE A 114 3.77 -30.15 5.92
C PHE A 114 4.40 -28.89 6.52
N VAL A 115 5.67 -28.62 6.20
CA VAL A 115 6.37 -27.40 6.63
C VAL A 115 5.69 -26.17 6.03
N GLY A 116 5.40 -26.17 4.72
CA GLY A 116 4.74 -25.07 4.02
C GLY A 116 3.36 -24.76 4.60
N ILE A 117 2.53 -25.78 4.84
CA ILE A 117 1.23 -25.62 5.53
C ILE A 117 1.43 -25.03 6.92
N GLY A 118 2.46 -25.49 7.66
CA GLY A 118 2.81 -24.94 8.96
C GLY A 118 3.22 -23.47 8.91
N MET A 119 3.94 -23.05 7.88
CA MET A 119 4.32 -21.66 7.66
C MET A 119 3.11 -20.79 7.31
N LEU A 120 2.24 -21.25 6.41
CA LEU A 120 1.02 -20.54 6.04
C LEU A 120 0.09 -20.32 7.24
N LYS A 121 -0.01 -21.31 8.15
CA LYS A 121 -0.78 -21.18 9.40
C LYS A 121 -0.22 -20.11 10.36
N LYS A 122 1.07 -19.80 10.27
CA LYS A 122 1.73 -18.77 11.12
C LYS A 122 1.63 -17.37 10.55
N ILE A 123 1.25 -17.23 9.28
CA ILE A 123 0.99 -15.92 8.68
C ILE A 123 -0.35 -15.44 9.24
N GLU A 124 -0.29 -14.60 10.27
CA GLU A 124 -1.47 -13.94 10.83
C GLU A 124 -1.98 -12.90 9.84
N LEU A 125 -2.94 -13.31 9.01
CA LEU A 125 -3.56 -12.48 7.97
C LEU A 125 -4.35 -11.26 8.51
N ALA A 126 -4.42 -11.07 9.83
CA ALA A 126 -5.07 -9.93 10.45
C ALA A 126 -4.05 -9.13 11.28
N PRO A 127 -3.83 -7.83 10.99
CA PRO A 127 -3.01 -6.98 11.85
C PRO A 127 -3.67 -6.90 13.24
N LYS A 128 -3.18 -7.70 14.18
CA LYS A 128 -3.71 -7.78 15.56
C LYS A 128 -3.78 -6.43 16.25
N ARG A 129 -2.88 -5.50 15.90
CA ARG A 129 -2.86 -4.14 16.45
C ARG A 129 -4.02 -3.30 15.95
N THR A 130 -4.41 -3.44 14.68
CA THR A 130 -5.54 -2.71 14.11
C THR A 130 -6.87 -3.20 14.68
N VAL A 131 -7.04 -4.52 14.86
CA VAL A 131 -8.27 -5.07 15.44
C VAL A 131 -8.40 -4.75 16.94
N ALA A 132 -7.28 -4.74 17.69
CA ALA A 132 -7.29 -4.37 19.10
C ALA A 132 -7.60 -2.88 19.32
N ASN A 133 -7.08 -2.00 18.47
CA ASN A 133 -7.38 -0.56 18.53
C ASN A 133 -8.82 -0.27 18.11
N LEU A 134 -9.31 -0.91 17.03
CA LEU A 134 -10.72 -0.79 16.60
C LEU A 134 -11.70 -1.28 17.66
N LYS A 135 -11.38 -2.35 18.41
CA LYS A 135 -12.21 -2.79 19.54
C LYS A 135 -12.25 -1.77 20.67
N ARG A 136 -11.11 -1.16 20.98
CA ARG A 136 -11.01 -0.11 22.02
C ARG A 136 -11.82 1.13 21.66
N ASP A 137 -11.78 1.53 20.39
CA ASP A 137 -12.48 2.72 19.89
C ASP A 137 -14.01 2.51 19.84
N VAL A 138 -14.48 1.28 19.60
CA VAL A 138 -15.92 0.95 19.67
C VAL A 138 -16.42 0.86 21.11
N GLU A 139 -15.56 0.45 22.04
CA GLU A 139 -15.91 0.34 23.46
C GLU A 139 -16.00 1.71 24.14
N THR A 140 -15.16 2.67 23.74
CA THR A 140 -15.25 4.07 24.20
C THR A 140 -16.47 4.80 23.63
N LEU A 141 -16.89 4.53 22.39
CA LEU A 141 -18.10 5.13 21.79
C LEU A 141 -19.41 4.54 22.30
N LYS A 142 -19.38 3.42 23.02
CA LYS A 142 -20.55 2.77 23.61
C LYS A 142 -20.71 3.06 25.11
N GLY A 143 -19.76 3.80 25.69
CA GLY A 143 -19.68 4.12 27.12
C GLY A 143 -20.17 5.53 27.50
N ASP A 144 -20.52 6.37 26.53
CA ASP A 144 -21.23 7.65 26.70
C ASP A 144 -22.61 7.58 26.00
#